data_AF-A0A836SBM2-F1
#
_entry.id   AF-A0A836SBM2-F1
#
_cell.length_a   1.000
_cell.length_b   1.000
_cell.length_c   1.000
_cell.angle_alpha   90.00
_cell.angle_beta   90.00
_cell.angle_gamma   90.00
#
_symmetry.space_group_name_H-M   'P 1'
#
loop_
_entity.id
_entity.type
_entity.pdbx_description
1 polymer ?
#
loop_
_entity_poly.entity_id
_entity_poly.type
_entity_poly.pdbx_seq_one_letter_code
_entity_poly.pdbx_strand_id
1 'polypeptide(L)'
;FLRYSLLENTGTLGDRLVQATGGKAKVFSLGIWDWPIIPMAGGGGKAFWYDYTSGEFVSSTFFYSELPRWVQHWNKTNPLERYLDQHMPRDPKTGYWVWKPLNELNEYRNVKTSPINAAFVKPPCYPGQTNCQYSLGATFPHMLPNGTPEALQMTKLLVGYTPFSDDFLIDFVAKLVQEERLGQDATPDLLMMSLPATDMIGHMYGPDSLEHEDNFYRLDKTLARLFDALKQAVPQEELLVVLSADHGMNSIPEFLQQQGKASDIGRLENGKILWHVNSALVRTFGLVVWRLDCVRQACFLIWQKSSKKVLTQTKWRRKQPKCCAE
;
A
#
# COMPACT_ATOMS: atom_id res chain seq x y z
N PHE A 1 18.71 12.23 11.49
CA PHE A 1 18.28 11.47 12.68
C PHE A 1 17.62 12.30 13.79
N LEU A 2 17.47 13.63 13.70
CA LEU A 2 16.91 14.46 14.79
C LEU A 2 15.62 15.22 14.44
N ARG A 3 14.80 14.76 13.48
CA ARG A 3 13.47 15.35 13.17
C ARG A 3 12.41 14.36 12.66
N TYR A 4 12.49 13.08 13.04
CA TYR A 4 11.35 12.15 12.95
C TYR A 4 10.70 11.88 14.32
N SER A 5 11.37 12.30 15.41
CA SER A 5 10.96 12.01 16.80
C SER A 5 9.74 12.80 17.32
N LEU A 6 9.04 13.57 16.49
CA LEU A 6 7.83 14.30 16.91
C LEU A 6 6.54 13.61 16.43
N LEU A 7 6.57 12.89 15.30
CA LEU A 7 5.49 11.97 14.91
C LEU A 7 5.56 10.66 15.72
N GLU A 8 6.76 10.23 16.10
CA GLU A 8 6.96 9.07 16.99
C GLU A 8 6.57 9.32 18.46
N ASN A 9 6.16 10.54 18.83
CA ASN A 9 5.88 10.92 20.23
C ASN A 9 4.40 11.20 20.52
N THR A 10 3.52 11.04 19.54
CA THR A 10 2.07 11.15 19.73
C THR A 10 1.45 9.75 19.74
N GLY A 11 0.87 9.35 20.86
CA GLY A 11 0.18 8.07 20.96
C GLY A 11 -1.03 8.01 20.02
N THR A 12 -1.26 6.84 19.42
CA THR A 12 -2.42 6.55 18.57
C THR A 12 -3.70 6.41 19.40
N LEU A 13 -4.86 6.30 18.74
CA LEU A 13 -6.10 5.93 19.43
C LEU A 13 -5.95 4.60 20.19
N GLY A 14 -5.27 3.63 19.58
CA GLY A 14 -4.95 2.35 20.20
C GLY A 14 -4.11 2.50 21.46
N ASP A 15 -3.06 3.33 21.43
CA ASP A 15 -2.22 3.59 22.61
C ASP A 15 -3.05 4.17 23.76
N ARG A 16 -3.97 5.08 23.46
CA ARG A 16 -4.88 5.67 24.46
C ARG A 16 -5.89 4.68 25.00
N LEU A 17 -6.39 3.77 24.17
CA LEU A 17 -7.31 2.71 24.59
C LEU A 17 -6.64 1.72 25.53
N VAL A 18 -5.43 1.26 25.19
CA VAL A 18 -4.61 0.39 26.06
C VAL A 18 -4.35 1.08 27.39
N GLN A 19 -3.98 2.37 27.37
CA GLN A 19 -3.75 3.15 28.59
C GLN A 19 -5.02 3.27 29.46
N ALA A 20 -6.17 3.62 28.85
CA ALA A 20 -7.42 3.86 29.57
C ALA A 20 -8.02 2.60 30.19
N THR A 21 -7.73 1.43 29.61
CA THR A 21 -8.23 0.13 30.09
C THR A 21 -7.24 -0.59 31.02
N GLY A 22 -6.13 0.04 31.38
CA GLY A 22 -5.09 -0.57 32.20
C GLY A 22 -4.41 -1.76 31.53
N GLY A 23 -4.29 -1.73 30.19
CA GLY A 23 -3.66 -2.78 29.39
C GLY A 23 -4.56 -3.94 29.01
N LYS A 24 -5.87 -3.88 29.30
CA LYS A 24 -6.82 -4.96 29.02
C LYS A 24 -7.28 -4.99 27.56
N ALA A 25 -7.44 -3.81 26.95
CA ALA A 25 -7.87 -3.72 25.56
C ALA A 25 -6.84 -4.35 24.62
N LYS A 26 -7.32 -5.12 23.66
CA LYS A 26 -6.52 -5.63 22.55
C LYS A 26 -6.62 -4.67 21.39
N VAL A 27 -5.47 -4.32 20.83
CA VAL A 27 -5.37 -3.43 19.67
C VAL A 27 -4.60 -4.15 18.58
N PHE A 28 -5.25 -4.36 17.45
CA PHE A 28 -4.65 -4.99 16.27
C PHE A 28 -4.70 -4.07 15.07
N SER A 29 -3.63 -4.06 14.29
CA SER A 29 -3.58 -3.46 12.95
C SER A 29 -3.21 -4.52 11.92
N LEU A 30 -3.94 -4.57 10.81
CA LEU A 30 -3.81 -5.62 9.79
C LEU A 30 -3.84 -5.05 8.37
N GLY A 31 -3.02 -5.60 7.47
CA GLY A 31 -3.02 -5.20 6.08
C GLY A 31 -2.20 -6.10 5.18
N ILE A 32 -2.23 -5.79 3.88
CA ILE A 32 -1.38 -6.47 2.89
C ILE A 32 0.00 -5.84 2.79
N TRP A 33 0.10 -4.53 3.02
CA TRP A 33 1.38 -3.81 3.07
C TRP A 33 1.69 -3.37 4.49
N ASP A 34 2.96 -3.35 4.87
CA ASP A 34 3.44 -3.04 6.22
C ASP A 34 3.34 -1.55 6.60
N TRP A 35 3.63 -0.67 5.65
CA TRP A 35 3.74 0.78 5.85
C TRP A 35 2.49 1.49 6.39
N PRO A 36 1.23 1.14 6.05
CA PRO A 36 0.06 1.71 6.73
C PRO A 36 -0.18 1.07 8.11
N ILE A 37 0.24 -0.17 8.32
CA ILE A 37 -0.16 -0.98 9.47
C ILE A 37 0.67 -0.71 10.71
N ILE A 38 1.99 -0.59 10.54
CA ILE A 38 2.90 -0.35 11.67
C ILE A 38 2.57 0.98 12.39
N PRO A 39 2.35 2.11 11.69
CA PRO A 39 1.97 3.37 12.35
C PRO A 39 0.59 3.31 12.99
N MET A 40 -0.37 2.60 12.39
CA MET A 40 -1.71 2.44 12.96
C MET A 40 -1.67 1.68 14.29
N ALA A 41 -0.88 0.60 14.37
CA ALA A 41 -0.76 -0.20 15.60
C ALA A 41 -0.27 0.62 16.82
N GLY A 42 0.56 1.66 16.58
CA GLY A 42 1.17 2.44 17.67
C GLY A 42 2.14 1.62 18.52
N GLY A 43 2.47 2.13 19.70
CA GLY A 43 3.38 1.46 20.63
C GLY A 43 2.72 0.38 21.50
N GLY A 44 1.40 0.48 21.73
CA GLY A 44 0.62 -0.40 22.58
C GLY A 44 -0.15 -1.49 21.83
N GLY A 45 -0.26 -1.41 20.50
CA GLY A 45 -0.96 -2.40 19.70
C GLY A 45 -0.06 -3.53 19.18
N LYS A 46 -0.65 -4.33 18.29
CA LYS A 46 -0.04 -5.46 17.58
C LYS A 46 -0.28 -5.29 16.08
N ALA A 47 0.69 -5.67 15.26
CA ALA A 47 0.58 -5.56 13.80
C ALA A 47 0.81 -6.90 13.12
N PHE A 48 0.00 -7.23 12.13
CA PHE A 48 0.32 -8.27 11.15
C PHE A 48 0.18 -7.72 9.74
N TRP A 49 1.06 -8.15 8.85
CA TRP A 49 0.94 -7.85 7.42
C TRP A 49 1.34 -9.06 6.59
N TYR A 50 0.86 -9.06 5.35
CA TYR A 50 1.26 -10.05 4.37
C TYR A 50 2.68 -9.76 3.86
N ASP A 51 3.59 -10.73 3.97
CA ASP A 51 4.90 -10.68 3.33
C ASP A 51 4.84 -11.37 1.98
N TYR A 52 4.89 -10.58 0.91
CA TYR A 52 4.89 -11.09 -0.46
C TYR A 52 6.14 -11.91 -0.81
N THR A 53 7.19 -11.89 0.02
CA THR A 53 8.36 -12.76 -0.18
C THR A 53 8.05 -14.20 0.23
N SER A 54 7.55 -14.39 1.46
CA SER A 54 7.21 -15.72 1.99
C SER A 54 5.81 -16.20 1.57
N GLY A 55 4.88 -15.30 1.31
CA GLY A 55 3.45 -15.60 1.13
C GLY A 55 2.70 -15.78 2.44
N GLU A 56 3.28 -15.33 3.55
CA GLU A 56 2.80 -15.54 4.91
C GLU A 56 2.30 -14.24 5.54
N PHE A 57 1.47 -14.35 6.58
CA PHE A 57 1.24 -13.22 7.49
C PHE A 57 2.32 -13.20 8.56
N VAL A 58 3.01 -12.06 8.67
CA VAL A 58 4.17 -11.87 9.56
C VAL A 58 3.96 -10.68 10.48
N SER A 59 4.88 -10.53 11.42
CA SER A 59 4.99 -9.39 12.34
C SER A 59 6.48 -9.06 12.53
N SER A 60 6.79 -7.97 13.22
CA SER A 60 8.15 -7.67 13.68
C SER A 60 8.36 -8.10 15.13
N THR A 61 9.65 -8.20 15.50
CA THR A 61 10.10 -8.42 16.88
C THR A 61 9.74 -7.31 17.84
N PHE A 62 9.32 -6.14 17.33
CA PHE A 62 8.75 -5.07 18.15
C PHE A 62 7.41 -5.50 18.77
N PHE A 63 6.55 -6.16 18.01
CA PHE A 63 5.21 -6.57 18.48
C PHE A 63 5.21 -7.96 19.11
N TYR A 64 6.00 -8.90 18.57
CA TYR A 64 6.03 -10.29 19.00
C TYR A 64 7.46 -10.85 18.94
N SER A 65 7.96 -11.41 20.04
CA SER A 65 9.21 -12.17 20.03
C SER A 65 9.11 -13.42 19.15
N GLU A 66 7.92 -14.04 19.14
CA GLU A 66 7.54 -15.16 18.27
C GLU A 66 6.07 -15.01 17.85
N LEU A 67 5.74 -15.40 16.62
CA LEU A 67 4.37 -15.33 16.12
C LEU A 67 3.42 -16.19 16.96
N PRO A 68 2.16 -15.78 17.19
CA PRO A 68 1.17 -16.61 17.86
C PRO A 68 1.00 -17.96 17.16
N ARG A 69 0.72 -19.03 17.94
CA ARG A 69 0.56 -20.39 17.42
C ARG A 69 -0.47 -20.49 16.29
N TRP A 70 -1.56 -19.74 16.38
CA TRP A 70 -2.60 -19.73 15.35
C TRP A 70 -2.11 -19.10 14.04
N VAL A 71 -1.24 -18.07 14.09
CA VAL A 71 -0.61 -17.46 12.91
C VAL A 71 0.39 -18.43 12.29
N GLN A 72 1.22 -19.09 13.13
CA GLN A 72 2.13 -20.13 12.64
C GLN A 72 1.37 -21.27 11.97
N HIS A 73 0.22 -21.66 12.52
CA HIS A 73 -0.63 -22.68 11.91
C HIS A 73 -1.23 -22.19 10.60
N TRP A 74 -1.78 -20.97 10.57
CA TRP A 74 -2.30 -20.32 9.36
C TRP A 74 -1.28 -20.36 8.22
N ASN A 75 -0.05 -19.89 8.47
CA ASN A 75 1.02 -19.84 7.48
C ASN A 75 1.41 -21.23 6.95
N LYS A 76 1.40 -22.26 7.81
CA LYS A 76 1.69 -23.65 7.41
C LYS A 76 0.65 -24.27 6.47
N THR A 77 -0.49 -23.61 6.23
CA THR A 77 -1.55 -24.15 5.36
C THR A 77 -1.48 -23.71 3.91
N ASN A 78 -0.44 -22.99 3.48
CA ASN A 78 -0.37 -22.33 2.16
C ASN A 78 -1.65 -21.52 1.89
N PRO A 79 -1.96 -20.56 2.79
CA PRO A 79 -3.29 -19.95 2.86
C PRO A 79 -3.62 -19.17 1.58
N LEU A 80 -2.64 -18.52 0.96
CA LEU A 80 -2.84 -17.79 -0.28
C LEU A 80 -3.25 -18.73 -1.42
N GLU A 81 -2.48 -19.79 -1.69
CA GLU A 81 -2.74 -20.72 -2.78
C GLU A 81 -4.11 -21.39 -2.62
N ARG A 82 -4.44 -21.81 -1.39
CA ARG A 82 -5.75 -22.37 -1.07
C ARG A 82 -6.88 -21.40 -1.35
N TYR A 83 -6.71 -20.14 -0.94
CA TYR A 83 -7.68 -19.10 -1.18
C TYR A 83 -7.84 -18.84 -2.69
N LEU A 84 -6.74 -18.70 -3.44
CA LEU A 84 -6.79 -18.50 -4.89
C LEU A 84 -7.47 -19.68 -5.60
N ASP A 85 -7.21 -20.93 -5.18
CA ASP A 85 -7.86 -22.13 -5.71
C ASP A 85 -9.37 -22.17 -5.47
N GLN A 86 -9.83 -21.59 -4.35
CA GLN A 86 -11.25 -21.54 -4.00
C GLN A 86 -11.99 -20.39 -4.70
N HIS A 87 -11.31 -19.26 -4.93
CA HIS A 87 -11.95 -18.01 -5.32
C HIS A 87 -11.64 -17.54 -6.75
N MET A 88 -10.67 -18.14 -7.43
CA MET A 88 -10.30 -17.76 -8.79
C MET A 88 -10.39 -18.93 -9.77
N PRO A 89 -10.99 -18.73 -10.96
CA PRO A 89 -10.96 -19.74 -12.01
C PRO A 89 -9.54 -19.96 -12.53
N ARG A 90 -9.27 -21.15 -13.05
CA ARG A 90 -8.02 -21.49 -13.73
C ARG A 90 -8.16 -21.33 -15.24
N ASP A 91 -7.13 -20.80 -15.89
CA ASP A 91 -7.01 -20.87 -17.35
C ASP A 91 -6.66 -22.30 -17.78
N PRO A 92 -7.42 -22.93 -18.70
CA PRO A 92 -7.22 -24.34 -19.04
C PRO A 92 -5.92 -24.61 -19.80
N LYS A 93 -5.27 -23.60 -20.38
CA LYS A 93 -4.02 -23.77 -21.15
C LYS A 93 -2.79 -23.65 -20.27
N THR A 94 -2.78 -22.67 -19.38
CA THR A 94 -1.63 -22.31 -18.55
C THR A 94 -1.73 -22.84 -17.12
N GLY A 95 -2.95 -23.15 -16.65
CA GLY A 95 -3.22 -23.46 -15.25
C GLY A 95 -3.11 -22.24 -14.33
N TYR A 96 -3.02 -21.02 -14.86
CA TYR A 96 -2.88 -19.80 -14.04
C TYR A 96 -4.23 -19.42 -13.43
N TRP A 97 -4.21 -18.78 -12.26
CA TRP A 97 -5.43 -18.19 -11.71
C TRP A 97 -5.79 -16.95 -12.53
N VAL A 98 -7.09 -16.73 -12.76
CA VAL A 98 -7.56 -15.69 -13.69
C VAL A 98 -8.49 -14.73 -12.98
N TRP A 99 -8.09 -13.46 -12.91
CA TRP A 99 -8.98 -12.37 -12.58
C TRP A 99 -9.75 -11.97 -13.84
N LYS A 100 -11.06 -12.21 -13.80
CA LYS A 100 -12.03 -11.79 -14.81
C LYS A 100 -12.92 -10.68 -14.24
N PRO A 101 -13.53 -9.84 -15.10
CA PRO A 101 -14.58 -8.92 -14.65
C PRO A 101 -15.62 -9.67 -13.82
N LEU A 102 -16.05 -9.08 -12.71
CA LEU A 102 -17.06 -9.62 -11.83
C LEU A 102 -18.44 -9.68 -12.50
N ASN A 103 -18.79 -8.63 -13.26
CA ASN A 103 -20.06 -8.45 -13.93
C ASN A 103 -19.91 -8.57 -15.45
N GLU A 104 -21.02 -8.51 -16.19
CA GLU A 104 -20.96 -8.45 -17.65
C GLU A 104 -20.38 -7.10 -18.11
N LEU A 105 -19.60 -7.11 -19.20
CA LEU A 105 -18.86 -5.92 -19.66
C LEU A 105 -19.74 -4.70 -19.97
N ASN A 106 -21.02 -4.91 -20.30
CA ASN A 106 -21.98 -3.84 -20.58
C ASN A 106 -22.48 -3.12 -19.31
N GLU A 107 -22.23 -3.66 -18.12
CA GLU A 107 -22.58 -3.03 -16.84
C GLU A 107 -21.54 -1.99 -16.39
N TYR A 108 -20.33 -2.04 -16.95
CA TYR A 108 -19.24 -1.14 -16.61
C TYR A 108 -19.32 0.16 -17.42
N ARG A 109 -19.24 1.28 -16.71
CA ARG A 109 -19.17 2.62 -17.31
C ARG A 109 -17.83 2.84 -18.00
N ASN A 110 -16.76 2.25 -17.47
CA ASN A 110 -15.38 2.44 -17.91
C ASN A 110 -14.89 1.33 -18.86
N VAL A 111 -15.79 0.53 -19.45
CA VAL A 111 -15.41 -0.58 -20.36
C VAL A 111 -14.51 -0.17 -21.53
N LYS A 112 -14.56 1.10 -21.95
CA LYS A 112 -13.76 1.64 -23.06
C LYS A 112 -12.39 2.20 -22.64
N THR A 113 -12.02 2.16 -21.36
CA THR A 113 -10.80 2.82 -20.86
C THR A 113 -9.57 1.93 -20.81
N SER A 114 -9.70 0.60 -20.81
CA SER A 114 -8.53 -0.30 -20.81
C SER A 114 -7.51 -0.02 -21.94
N PRO A 115 -7.92 0.32 -23.20
CA PRO A 115 -6.97 0.73 -24.24
C PRO A 115 -6.19 2.02 -23.93
N ILE A 116 -6.78 2.95 -23.17
CA ILE A 116 -6.16 4.24 -22.80
C ILE A 116 -5.00 3.99 -21.83
N ASN A 117 -5.19 3.05 -20.91
CA ASN A 117 -4.28 2.82 -19.80
C ASN A 117 -3.10 1.91 -20.19
N ALA A 118 -3.26 1.14 -21.26
CA ALA A 118 -2.32 0.10 -21.68
C ALA A 118 -0.87 0.57 -21.88
N ALA A 119 -0.67 1.81 -22.33
CA ALA A 119 0.67 2.37 -22.56
C ALA A 119 1.44 2.68 -21.25
N PHE A 120 0.77 2.67 -20.10
CA PHE A 120 1.34 3.12 -18.82
C PHE A 120 1.29 2.08 -17.71
N VAL A 121 0.54 0.99 -17.89
CA VAL A 121 0.56 -0.15 -16.98
C VAL A 121 1.99 -0.69 -16.93
N LYS A 122 2.60 -0.60 -15.76
CA LYS A 122 3.92 -1.19 -15.49
C LYS A 122 3.75 -2.44 -14.64
N PRO A 123 4.41 -3.55 -14.99
CA PRO A 123 4.40 -4.71 -14.12
C PRO A 123 5.02 -4.35 -12.77
N PRO A 124 4.45 -4.83 -11.65
CA PRO A 124 5.11 -4.72 -10.37
C PRO A 124 6.34 -5.64 -10.37
N CYS A 125 7.37 -5.25 -9.62
CA CYS A 125 8.67 -5.90 -9.61
C CYS A 125 9.14 -6.05 -8.18
N TYR A 126 9.91 -7.10 -7.89
CA TYR A 126 10.64 -7.13 -6.63
C TYR A 126 11.70 -6.02 -6.59
N PRO A 127 11.98 -5.46 -5.40
CA PRO A 127 13.04 -4.47 -5.24
C PRO A 127 14.36 -4.94 -5.88
N GLY A 128 14.95 -4.10 -6.73
CA GLY A 128 16.20 -4.39 -7.43
C GLY A 128 16.05 -5.13 -8.77
N GLN A 129 14.84 -5.55 -9.16
CA GLN A 129 14.60 -6.12 -10.49
C GLN A 129 14.28 -5.05 -11.53
N THR A 130 14.88 -5.16 -12.71
CA THR A 130 14.65 -4.26 -13.86
C THR A 130 13.92 -4.93 -15.02
N ASN A 131 13.87 -6.27 -15.05
CA ASN A 131 13.17 -7.04 -16.08
C ASN A 131 12.12 -7.94 -15.42
N CYS A 132 10.88 -7.45 -15.37
CA CYS A 132 9.80 -8.07 -14.61
C CYS A 132 9.03 -9.00 -15.55
N GLN A 133 9.35 -10.29 -15.46
CA GLN A 133 8.93 -11.30 -16.43
C GLN A 133 7.42 -11.57 -16.43
N TYR A 134 6.76 -11.32 -15.30
CA TYR A 134 5.32 -11.53 -15.13
C TYR A 134 4.60 -10.19 -14.92
N SER A 135 3.47 -10.05 -15.60
CA SER A 135 2.61 -8.87 -15.54
C SER A 135 1.16 -9.31 -15.49
N LEU A 136 0.33 -8.55 -14.77
CA LEU A 136 -1.13 -8.69 -14.87
C LEU A 136 -1.65 -8.31 -16.26
N GLY A 137 -0.84 -7.61 -17.07
CA GLY A 137 -1.23 -7.15 -18.40
C GLY A 137 -2.07 -5.88 -18.34
N ALA A 138 -2.27 -5.26 -19.50
CA ALA A 138 -2.95 -3.98 -19.61
C ALA A 138 -4.48 -4.07 -19.66
N THR A 139 -5.02 -5.25 -19.94
CA THR A 139 -6.45 -5.47 -20.20
C THR A 139 -6.86 -6.82 -19.63
N PHE A 140 -8.12 -6.94 -19.22
CA PHE A 140 -8.69 -8.22 -18.85
C PHE A 140 -8.60 -9.28 -19.97
N PRO A 141 -8.51 -10.58 -19.62
CA PRO A 141 -8.37 -11.11 -18.25
C PRO A 141 -6.93 -11.00 -17.72
N HIS A 142 -6.77 -10.78 -16.41
CA HIS A 142 -5.46 -10.73 -15.76
C HIS A 142 -5.09 -12.09 -15.17
N MET A 143 -3.83 -12.50 -15.32
CA MET A 143 -3.38 -13.83 -14.92
C MET A 143 -2.37 -13.78 -13.78
N LEU A 144 -2.57 -14.62 -12.77
CA LEU A 144 -1.60 -14.87 -11.71
C LEU A 144 -0.87 -16.20 -11.99
N PRO A 145 0.44 -16.16 -12.24
CA PRO A 145 1.21 -17.31 -12.68
C PRO A 145 1.30 -18.42 -11.62
N ASN A 146 1.23 -19.68 -12.04
CA ASN A 146 1.35 -20.84 -11.16
C ASN A 146 2.22 -21.94 -11.78
N GLY A 147 2.50 -23.00 -11.02
CA GLY A 147 3.07 -24.25 -11.51
C GLY A 147 4.59 -24.38 -11.36
N THR A 148 5.31 -23.26 -11.14
CA THR A 148 6.73 -23.28 -10.75
C THR A 148 6.96 -22.42 -9.51
N PRO A 149 8.05 -22.63 -8.75
CA PRO A 149 8.39 -21.78 -7.61
C PRO A 149 8.54 -20.29 -7.98
N GLU A 150 9.12 -19.98 -9.13
CA GLU A 150 9.32 -18.60 -9.62
C GLU A 150 7.98 -17.95 -9.99
N ALA A 151 7.11 -18.70 -10.67
CA ALA A 151 5.74 -18.27 -10.97
C ALA A 151 4.97 -17.99 -9.68
N LEU A 152 5.06 -18.89 -8.70
CA LEU A 152 4.37 -18.73 -7.43
C LEU A 152 4.91 -17.54 -6.63
N GLN A 153 6.24 -17.33 -6.65
CA GLN A 153 6.86 -16.15 -6.05
C GLN A 153 6.31 -14.86 -6.64
N MET A 154 6.08 -14.82 -7.94
CA MET A 154 5.47 -13.66 -8.59
C MET A 154 4.01 -13.52 -8.23
N THR A 155 3.25 -14.60 -8.10
CA THR A 155 1.86 -14.57 -7.63
C THR A 155 1.73 -13.96 -6.24
N LYS A 156 2.65 -14.27 -5.32
CA LYS A 156 2.69 -13.66 -3.98
C LYS A 156 2.78 -12.14 -4.03
N LEU A 157 3.52 -11.58 -4.98
CA LEU A 157 3.55 -10.12 -5.19
C LEU A 157 2.30 -9.62 -5.93
N LEU A 158 1.92 -10.28 -7.02
CA LEU A 158 0.88 -9.82 -7.93
C LEU A 158 -0.50 -9.81 -7.28
N VAL A 159 -0.79 -10.72 -6.34
CA VAL A 159 -2.08 -10.74 -5.64
C VAL A 159 -2.37 -9.41 -4.94
N GLY A 160 -1.33 -8.75 -4.39
CA GLY A 160 -1.44 -7.43 -3.76
C GLY A 160 -1.88 -6.30 -4.69
N TYR A 161 -1.88 -6.54 -6.01
CA TYR A 161 -2.36 -5.63 -7.05
C TYR A 161 -3.70 -6.08 -7.65
N THR A 162 -4.45 -6.92 -6.93
CA THR A 162 -5.76 -7.41 -7.34
C THR A 162 -6.78 -7.28 -6.19
N PRO A 163 -8.09 -7.28 -6.49
CA PRO A 163 -9.14 -7.20 -5.47
C PRO A 163 -9.08 -8.37 -4.48
N PHE A 164 -8.48 -9.48 -4.91
CA PHE A 164 -8.37 -10.71 -4.12
C PHE A 164 -7.44 -10.56 -2.92
N SER A 165 -6.59 -9.53 -2.85
CA SER A 165 -5.74 -9.26 -1.69
C SER A 165 -6.54 -8.76 -0.48
N ASP A 166 -7.46 -7.82 -0.68
CA ASP A 166 -8.35 -7.33 0.38
C ASP A 166 -9.24 -8.47 0.90
N ASP A 167 -9.77 -9.27 -0.01
CA ASP A 167 -10.65 -10.39 0.31
C ASP A 167 -9.91 -11.53 1.03
N PHE A 168 -8.65 -11.81 0.66
CA PHE A 168 -7.75 -12.71 1.40
C PHE A 168 -7.43 -12.19 2.81
N LEU A 169 -7.24 -10.88 2.97
CA LEU A 169 -7.04 -10.26 4.28
C LEU A 169 -8.25 -10.48 5.19
N ILE A 170 -9.48 -10.45 4.66
CA ILE A 170 -10.70 -10.69 5.45
C ILE A 170 -10.69 -12.09 6.07
N ASP A 171 -10.18 -13.11 5.38
CA ASP A 171 -10.11 -14.47 5.95
C ASP A 171 -9.14 -14.52 7.14
N PHE A 172 -8.00 -13.81 7.05
CA PHE A 172 -7.07 -13.69 8.17
C PHE A 172 -7.68 -12.91 9.34
N VAL A 173 -8.41 -11.82 9.05
CA VAL A 173 -9.11 -11.02 10.06
C VAL A 173 -10.16 -11.84 10.78
N ALA A 174 -10.98 -12.60 10.04
CA ALA A 174 -11.99 -13.48 10.62
C ALA A 174 -11.34 -14.49 11.58
N LYS A 175 -10.19 -15.05 11.19
CA LYS A 175 -9.43 -15.96 12.05
C LYS A 175 -8.89 -15.26 13.29
N LEU A 176 -8.32 -14.06 13.15
CA LEU A 176 -7.80 -13.27 14.26
C LEU A 176 -8.89 -12.94 15.28
N VAL A 177 -10.04 -12.46 14.82
CA VAL A 177 -11.16 -12.08 15.69
C VAL A 177 -11.63 -13.27 16.53
N GLN A 178 -11.65 -14.47 15.96
CA GLN A 178 -12.00 -15.71 16.67
C GLN A 178 -10.91 -16.13 17.67
N GLU A 179 -9.65 -16.19 17.25
CA GLU A 179 -8.53 -16.70 18.05
C GLU A 179 -8.17 -15.75 19.20
N GLU A 180 -8.22 -14.45 18.96
CA GLU A 180 -7.93 -13.41 19.95
C GLU A 180 -9.18 -13.02 20.76
N ARG A 181 -10.35 -13.57 20.43
CA ARG A 181 -11.65 -13.29 21.06
C ARG A 181 -11.94 -11.79 21.14
N LEU A 182 -11.78 -11.12 20.00
CA LEU A 182 -11.87 -9.66 19.92
C LEU A 182 -13.32 -9.22 20.11
N GLY A 183 -13.57 -8.30 21.05
CA GLY A 183 -14.92 -7.80 21.37
C GLY A 183 -15.83 -8.83 22.04
N GLN A 184 -15.26 -9.87 22.68
CA GLN A 184 -16.02 -10.93 23.37
C GLN A 184 -15.94 -10.84 24.91
N ASP A 185 -15.48 -9.71 25.44
CA ASP A 185 -15.50 -9.40 26.86
C ASP A 185 -15.92 -7.94 27.11
N ALA A 186 -15.99 -7.52 28.38
CA ALA A 186 -16.49 -6.18 28.74
C ALA A 186 -15.53 -5.03 28.39
N THR A 187 -14.31 -5.34 27.95
CA THR A 187 -13.30 -4.35 27.57
C THR A 187 -13.42 -4.07 26.07
N PRO A 188 -13.54 -2.78 25.66
CA PRO A 188 -13.52 -2.46 24.25
C PRO A 188 -12.14 -2.75 23.63
N ASP A 189 -12.17 -3.42 22.49
CA ASP A 189 -11.00 -3.70 21.65
C ASP A 189 -10.99 -2.79 20.41
N LEU A 190 -9.83 -2.68 19.74
CA LEU A 190 -9.69 -1.90 18.51
C LEU A 190 -9.05 -2.75 17.40
N LEU A 191 -9.77 -2.89 16.29
CA LEU A 191 -9.27 -3.48 15.05
C LEU A 191 -9.10 -2.37 14.00
N MET A 192 -7.88 -2.18 13.52
CA MET A 192 -7.56 -1.26 12.42
C MET A 192 -7.14 -2.08 11.20
N MET A 193 -7.65 -1.71 10.04
CA MET A 193 -7.40 -2.44 8.80
C MET A 193 -7.08 -1.48 7.67
N SER A 194 -6.18 -1.88 6.78
CA SER A 194 -5.96 -1.23 5.49
C SER A 194 -6.37 -2.19 4.37
N LEU A 195 -7.20 -1.71 3.45
CA LEU A 195 -7.65 -2.42 2.24
C LEU A 195 -6.98 -1.80 1.01
N PRO A 196 -5.74 -2.23 0.66
CA PRO A 196 -4.94 -1.52 -0.33
C PRO A 196 -5.25 -1.84 -1.78
N ALA A 197 -6.13 -2.81 -2.11
CA ALA A 197 -6.38 -3.14 -3.52
C ALA A 197 -6.85 -1.91 -4.31
N THR A 198 -7.63 -1.03 -3.69
CA THR A 198 -8.09 0.23 -4.30
C THR A 198 -6.90 1.11 -4.72
N ASP A 199 -5.94 1.33 -3.83
CA ASP A 199 -4.75 2.14 -4.13
C ASP A 199 -3.86 1.46 -5.19
N MET A 200 -3.59 0.16 -5.03
CA MET A 200 -2.68 -0.58 -5.90
C MET A 200 -3.23 -0.68 -7.34
N ILE A 201 -4.52 -1.00 -7.50
CA ILE A 201 -5.18 -1.06 -8.81
C ILE A 201 -5.30 0.34 -9.41
N GLY A 202 -5.65 1.35 -8.59
CA GLY A 202 -5.70 2.74 -9.02
C GLY A 202 -4.34 3.27 -9.51
N HIS A 203 -3.25 2.90 -8.83
CA HIS A 203 -1.89 3.24 -9.28
C HIS A 203 -1.47 2.51 -10.54
N MET A 204 -1.91 1.26 -10.72
CA MET A 204 -1.55 0.44 -11.88
C MET A 204 -2.31 0.86 -13.14
N TYR A 205 -3.61 1.10 -13.03
CA TYR A 205 -4.51 1.30 -14.18
C TYR A 205 -5.11 2.71 -14.25
N GLY A 206 -5.09 3.49 -13.18
CA GLY A 206 -5.79 4.77 -13.06
C GLY A 206 -7.20 4.62 -12.48
N PRO A 207 -7.76 5.66 -11.84
CA PRO A 207 -9.04 5.56 -11.15
C PRO A 207 -10.25 5.47 -12.11
N ASP A 208 -10.08 5.88 -13.36
CA ASP A 208 -11.11 5.79 -14.41
C ASP A 208 -11.05 4.47 -15.21
N SER A 209 -10.32 3.47 -14.71
CA SER A 209 -10.14 2.21 -15.41
C SER A 209 -11.29 1.24 -15.21
N LEU A 210 -11.47 0.30 -16.15
CA LEU A 210 -12.37 -0.85 -15.99
C LEU A 210 -11.98 -1.69 -14.77
N GLU A 211 -10.68 -1.88 -14.55
CA GLU A 211 -10.10 -2.64 -13.43
C GLU A 211 -10.41 -1.98 -12.08
N HIS A 212 -10.34 -0.66 -12.00
CA HIS A 212 -10.65 0.09 -10.78
C HIS A 212 -12.16 0.09 -10.50
N GLU A 213 -13.01 0.21 -11.54
CA GLU A 213 -14.46 0.05 -11.42
C GLU A 213 -14.83 -1.37 -10.95
N ASP A 214 -14.22 -2.41 -11.53
CA ASP A 214 -14.38 -3.80 -11.08
C ASP A 214 -13.98 -3.98 -9.61
N ASN A 215 -12.88 -3.36 -9.21
CA ASN A 215 -12.46 -3.38 -7.81
C ASN A 215 -13.50 -2.74 -6.88
N PHE A 216 -14.19 -1.68 -7.26
CA PHE A 216 -15.24 -1.09 -6.42
C PHE A 216 -16.46 -2.01 -6.26
N TYR A 217 -16.89 -2.71 -7.32
CA TYR A 217 -17.94 -3.72 -7.19
C TYR A 217 -17.53 -4.87 -6.28
N ARG A 218 -16.25 -5.25 -6.31
CA ARG A 218 -15.70 -6.30 -5.44
C ARG A 218 -15.51 -5.82 -4.01
N LEU A 219 -15.06 -4.59 -3.81
CA LEU A 219 -14.88 -3.96 -2.50
C LEU A 219 -16.20 -3.92 -1.74
N ASP A 220 -17.31 -3.60 -2.40
CA ASP A 220 -18.65 -3.69 -1.80
C ASP A 220 -18.94 -5.09 -1.22
N LYS A 221 -18.67 -6.14 -2.01
CA LYS A 221 -18.82 -7.54 -1.56
C LYS A 221 -17.82 -7.91 -0.45
N THR A 222 -16.58 -7.44 -0.54
CA THR A 222 -15.55 -7.69 0.47
C THR A 222 -15.89 -7.02 1.80
N LEU A 223 -16.44 -5.80 1.77
CA LEU A 223 -16.94 -5.12 2.97
C LEU A 223 -18.14 -5.86 3.57
N ALA A 224 -19.06 -6.36 2.76
CA ALA A 224 -20.15 -7.22 3.25
C ALA A 224 -19.61 -8.46 3.97
N ARG A 225 -18.63 -9.17 3.38
CA ARG A 225 -17.96 -10.31 4.03
C ARG A 225 -17.28 -9.94 5.34
N LEU A 226 -16.59 -8.80 5.39
CA LEU A 226 -15.97 -8.31 6.62
C LEU A 226 -17.03 -8.09 7.70
N PHE A 227 -18.12 -7.40 7.39
CA PHE A 227 -19.18 -7.14 8.35
C PHE A 227 -19.86 -8.42 8.82
N ASP A 228 -20.08 -9.39 7.94
CA ASP A 228 -20.62 -10.69 8.30
C ASP A 228 -19.67 -11.45 9.24
N ALA A 229 -18.36 -11.43 8.97
CA ALA A 229 -17.36 -12.06 9.83
C ALA A 229 -17.29 -11.40 11.22
N LEU A 230 -17.38 -10.06 11.29
CA LEU A 230 -17.37 -9.33 12.56
C LEU A 230 -18.64 -9.58 13.37
N LYS A 231 -19.82 -9.59 12.72
CA LYS A 231 -21.11 -9.84 13.38
C LYS A 231 -21.28 -11.25 13.94
N GLN A 232 -20.53 -12.23 13.41
CA GLN A 232 -20.48 -13.57 14.00
C GLN A 232 -19.76 -13.60 15.35
N ALA A 233 -18.89 -12.62 15.62
CA ALA A 233 -18.09 -12.56 16.82
C ALA A 233 -18.57 -11.52 17.83
N VAL A 234 -19.14 -10.40 17.36
CA VAL A 234 -19.54 -9.25 18.19
C VAL A 234 -21.00 -8.88 17.88
N PRO A 235 -21.86 -8.70 18.91
CA PRO A 235 -23.22 -8.20 18.72
C PRO A 235 -23.24 -6.87 17.95
N GLN A 236 -24.24 -6.69 17.08
CA GLN A 236 -24.27 -5.53 16.18
C GLN A 236 -24.33 -4.19 16.95
N GLU A 237 -25.01 -4.17 18.09
CA GLU A 237 -25.14 -3.03 18.99
C GLU A 237 -23.84 -2.64 19.71
N GLU A 238 -22.85 -3.53 19.73
CA GLU A 238 -21.53 -3.33 20.36
C GLU A 238 -20.41 -3.12 19.32
N LEU A 239 -20.74 -3.15 18.03
CA LEU A 239 -19.80 -2.97 16.93
C LEU A 239 -19.85 -1.54 16.35
N LEU A 240 -18.77 -0.78 16.52
CA LEU A 240 -18.56 0.50 15.84
C LEU A 240 -17.60 0.31 14.66
N VAL A 241 -18.05 0.68 13.46
CA VAL A 241 -17.22 0.71 12.26
C VAL A 241 -17.00 2.15 11.81
N VAL A 242 -15.74 2.51 11.57
CA VAL A 242 -15.35 3.77 10.94
C VAL A 242 -14.59 3.45 9.67
N LEU A 243 -15.10 3.93 8.53
CA LEU A 243 -14.47 3.76 7.22
C LEU A 243 -14.02 5.13 6.69
N SER A 244 -12.79 5.21 6.21
CA SER A 244 -12.20 6.39 5.59
C SER A 244 -11.19 5.96 4.52
N ALA A 245 -10.65 6.93 3.80
CA ALA A 245 -9.44 6.77 2.98
C ALA A 245 -8.30 7.62 3.56
N ASP A 246 -7.06 7.20 3.33
CA ASP A 246 -5.85 7.96 3.65
C ASP A 246 -5.58 9.07 2.62
N HIS A 247 -6.03 8.87 1.37
CA HIS A 247 -6.05 9.89 0.32
C HIS A 247 -7.03 9.57 -0.82
N GLY A 248 -7.16 10.51 -1.78
CA GLY A 248 -7.85 10.29 -3.05
C GLY A 248 -6.89 9.90 -4.19
N MET A 249 -7.41 9.79 -5.41
CA MET A 249 -6.63 9.52 -6.62
C MET A 249 -7.11 10.43 -7.76
N ASN A 250 -6.18 11.01 -8.52
CA ASN A 250 -6.52 11.82 -9.69
C ASN A 250 -6.58 10.95 -10.94
N SER A 251 -7.48 11.30 -11.87
CA SER A 251 -7.48 10.75 -13.23
C SER A 251 -6.11 10.89 -13.88
N ILE A 252 -5.71 9.88 -14.66
CA ILE A 252 -4.42 9.94 -15.36
C ILE A 252 -4.46 11.00 -16.47
N PRO A 253 -3.32 11.65 -16.78
CA PRO A 253 -3.25 12.69 -17.81
C PRO A 253 -3.86 12.29 -19.15
N GLU A 254 -3.61 11.06 -19.61
CA GLU A 254 -4.03 10.59 -20.93
C GLU A 254 -5.53 10.39 -21.01
N PHE A 255 -6.18 9.96 -19.92
CA PHE A 255 -7.63 9.91 -19.84
C PHE A 255 -8.22 11.31 -19.95
N LEU A 256 -7.70 12.28 -19.20
CA LEU A 256 -8.21 13.66 -19.22
C LEU A 256 -8.02 14.34 -20.58
N GLN A 257 -6.88 14.10 -21.25
CA GLN A 257 -6.61 14.60 -22.60
C GLN A 257 -7.62 14.07 -23.62
N GLN A 258 -7.98 12.78 -23.55
CA GLN A 258 -9.01 12.21 -24.43
C GLN A 258 -10.42 12.77 -24.16
N GLN A 259 -10.70 13.17 -22.92
CA GLN A 259 -11.96 13.83 -22.55
C GLN A 259 -12.03 15.31 -22.98
N GLY A 260 -11.01 15.82 -23.68
CA GLY A 260 -10.93 17.23 -24.07
C GLY A 260 -10.76 18.19 -22.89
N LYS A 261 -10.36 17.68 -21.72
CA LYS A 261 -10.15 18.48 -20.51
C LYS A 261 -8.69 18.98 -20.47
N ALA A 262 -8.52 20.24 -20.90
CA ALA A 262 -7.37 21.13 -20.74
C ALA A 262 -6.03 20.77 -21.47
N SER A 263 -5.35 21.82 -21.93
CA SER A 263 -4.02 21.79 -22.59
C SER A 263 -2.84 21.63 -21.62
N ASP A 264 -3.06 21.87 -20.33
CA ASP A 264 -1.97 22.03 -19.34
C ASP A 264 -1.81 20.80 -18.43
N ILE A 265 -2.34 19.65 -18.86
CA ILE A 265 -2.23 18.38 -18.12
C ILE A 265 -1.10 17.54 -18.70
N GLY A 266 -0.21 17.05 -17.84
CA GLY A 266 0.92 16.22 -18.25
C GLY A 266 1.58 15.46 -17.12
N ARG A 267 2.49 14.56 -17.48
CA ARG A 267 3.32 13.80 -16.52
C ARG A 267 4.52 14.63 -16.10
N LEU A 268 4.83 14.62 -14.81
CA LEU A 268 6.07 15.20 -14.29
C LEU A 268 7.24 14.26 -14.57
N GLU A 269 8.23 14.75 -15.31
CA GLU A 269 9.48 14.03 -15.53
C GLU A 269 10.49 14.35 -14.41
N ASN A 270 10.31 13.70 -13.25
CA ASN A 270 11.12 13.95 -12.04
C ASN A 270 12.63 13.95 -12.31
N GLY A 271 13.13 13.05 -13.17
CA GLY A 271 14.54 13.01 -13.55
C GLY A 271 15.02 14.29 -14.25
N LYS A 272 14.23 14.82 -15.20
CA LYS A 272 14.53 16.08 -15.88
C LYS A 272 14.42 17.26 -14.92
N ILE A 273 13.37 17.31 -14.10
CA ILE A 273 13.18 18.37 -13.10
C ILE A 273 14.39 18.42 -12.16
N LEU A 274 14.76 17.28 -11.57
CA LEU A 274 15.92 17.17 -10.69
C LEU A 274 17.20 17.58 -11.40
N TRP A 275 17.40 17.17 -12.66
CA TRP A 275 18.58 17.56 -13.43
C TRP A 275 18.66 19.07 -13.65
N HIS A 276 17.55 19.71 -14.06
CA HIS A 276 17.50 21.16 -14.30
C HIS A 276 17.75 21.95 -13.01
N VAL A 277 17.09 21.57 -11.91
CA VAL A 277 17.24 22.24 -10.61
C VAL A 277 18.66 22.10 -10.09
N ASN A 278 19.23 20.89 -10.10
CA ASN A 278 20.63 20.68 -9.70
C ASN A 278 21.60 21.47 -10.57
N SER A 279 21.38 21.51 -11.89
CA SER A 279 22.22 22.29 -12.80
C SER A 279 22.16 23.79 -12.51
N ALA A 280 20.99 24.32 -12.17
CA ALA A 280 20.83 25.71 -11.77
C ALA A 280 21.51 26.01 -10.42
N LEU A 281 21.41 25.10 -9.43
CA LEU A 281 22.10 25.22 -8.14
C LEU A 281 23.62 25.27 -8.31
N VAL A 282 24.19 24.43 -9.19
CA VAL A 282 25.63 24.44 -9.50
C VAL A 282 26.02 25.77 -10.16
N ARG A 283 25.29 26.21 -11.20
CA ARG A 283 25.63 27.46 -11.92
C ARG A 283 25.52 28.71 -11.05
N THR A 284 24.50 28.78 -10.18
CA THR A 284 24.20 29.98 -9.40
C THR A 284 25.04 30.06 -8.12
N PHE A 285 25.27 28.93 -7.46
CA PHE A 285 25.84 28.88 -6.12
C PHE A 285 27.15 28.08 -6.03
N GLY A 286 27.62 27.47 -7.11
CA GLY A 286 28.83 26.64 -7.12
C GLY A 286 28.71 25.35 -6.30
N LEU A 287 27.48 24.87 -6.08
CA LEU A 287 27.17 23.75 -5.19
C LEU A 287 27.48 22.37 -5.82
N VAL A 288 28.75 22.10 -6.11
CA VAL A 288 29.18 20.84 -6.78
C VAL A 288 29.17 19.61 -5.87
N VAL A 289 29.12 19.79 -4.54
CA VAL A 289 29.06 18.69 -3.56
C VAL A 289 27.67 18.51 -2.93
N TRP A 290 26.70 19.29 -3.39
CA TRP A 290 25.33 19.23 -2.91
C TRP A 290 24.41 18.89 -4.08
N ARG A 291 23.53 17.93 -3.86
CA ARG A 291 22.53 17.53 -4.83
C ARG A 291 21.17 17.64 -4.18
N LEU A 292 20.24 18.32 -4.83
CA LEU A 292 18.83 18.18 -4.54
C LEU A 292 18.39 16.79 -4.98
N ASP A 293 17.87 16.02 -4.04
CA ASP A 293 17.20 14.76 -4.31
C ASP A 293 15.78 14.84 -3.77
N CYS A 294 14.83 14.21 -4.44
CA CYS A 294 13.43 14.26 -4.04
C CYS A 294 12.91 12.85 -3.78
N VAL A 295 12.20 12.70 -2.66
CA VAL A 295 11.46 11.49 -2.32
C VAL A 295 10.00 11.89 -2.17
N ARG A 296 9.13 11.29 -2.98
CA ARG A 296 7.73 11.73 -3.17
C ARG A 296 7.68 13.23 -3.52
N GLN A 297 6.97 14.04 -2.73
CA GLN A 297 6.79 15.48 -2.95
C GLN A 297 7.80 16.34 -2.17
N ALA A 298 8.70 15.73 -1.37
CA ALA A 298 9.69 16.45 -0.59
C ALA A 298 11.05 16.38 -1.27
N CYS A 299 11.72 17.53 -1.36
CA CYS A 299 13.06 17.64 -1.91
C CYS A 299 14.04 18.05 -0.82
N PHE A 300 15.16 17.35 -0.75
CA PHE A 300 16.19 17.52 0.26
C PHE A 300 17.50 17.88 -0.43
N LEU A 301 18.17 18.91 0.09
CA LEU A 301 19.53 19.19 -0.33
C LEU A 301 20.46 18.20 0.39
N ILE A 302 20.93 17.20 -0.34
CA ILE A 302 21.81 16.16 0.17
C ILE A 302 23.25 16.61 -0.01
N TRP A 303 24.00 16.62 1.09
CA TRP A 303 25.45 16.73 1.04
C TRP A 303 26.05 15.41 0.58
N GLN A 304 26.64 15.38 -0.60
CA GLN A 304 27.53 14.29 -0.97
C GLN A 304 28.90 14.59 -0.37
N LYS A 305 29.32 13.77 0.58
CA LYS A 305 30.66 13.83 1.16
C LYS A 305 31.68 13.56 0.04
N SER A 306 32.16 14.62 -0.62
CA SER A 306 33.34 14.54 -1.46
C SER A 306 34.49 14.05 -0.59
N SER A 307 35.18 13.00 -1.01
CA SER A 307 36.28 12.34 -0.29
C SER A 307 37.55 13.20 -0.15
N LYS A 308 37.43 14.53 0.04
CA LYS A 308 38.53 15.45 0.39
C LYS A 308 38.01 16.71 1.10
N LYS A 309 38.39 16.80 2.39
CA LYS A 309 38.44 17.95 3.31
C LYS A 309 37.13 18.61 3.78
N VAL A 310 36.98 18.58 5.11
CA VAL A 310 35.93 19.16 5.95
C VAL A 310 35.92 20.69 5.83
N LEU A 311 34.75 21.26 5.54
CA LEU A 311 34.41 22.64 5.94
C LEU A 311 33.26 22.55 6.95
N THR A 312 33.53 23.01 8.16
CA THR A 312 32.58 23.02 9.28
C THR A 312 31.41 23.99 9.03
N GLN A 313 30.24 23.63 9.56
CA GLN A 313 28.92 24.28 9.42
C GLN A 313 28.85 25.78 9.76
N THR A 314 29.91 26.38 10.32
CA THR A 314 29.87 27.70 10.95
C THR A 314 29.98 28.89 9.98
N LYS A 315 30.26 28.68 8.69
CA LYS A 315 30.40 29.78 7.72
C LYS A 315 29.09 30.26 7.06
N TRP A 316 27.96 29.57 7.25
CA TRP A 316 26.73 29.91 6.52
C TRP A 316 25.94 31.08 7.12
N ARG A 317 26.04 31.35 8.43
CA ARG A 317 25.26 32.43 9.07
C ARG A 317 25.75 33.87 8.80
N ARG A 318 26.78 34.09 7.98
CA ARG A 318 27.38 35.44 7.79
C ARG A 318 27.38 36.00 6.37
N LYS A 319 26.63 35.43 5.44
CA LYS A 319 26.40 36.06 4.12
C LYS A 319 24.91 36.16 3.80
N GLN A 320 24.22 37.06 4.49
CA GLN A 320 23.04 37.72 3.93
C GLN A 320 23.50 39.06 3.33
N PRO A 321 23.15 39.40 2.08
CA PRO A 321 23.25 40.77 1.61
C PRO A 321 22.25 41.62 2.41
N LYS A 322 22.73 42.71 3.02
CA LYS A 322 21.86 43.81 3.41
C LYS A 322 21.31 44.44 2.11
N CYS A 323 20.07 44.12 1.76
CA CYS A 323 19.26 44.98 0.90
C CYS A 323 18.06 45.45 1.74
N CYS A 324 17.67 46.71 1.51
CA CYS A 324 16.74 47.53 2.28
C CYS A 324 17.38 48.36 3.40
N ALA A 325 18.09 49.41 2.99
CA ALA A 325 18.17 50.70 3.69
C ALA A 325 18.68 51.76 2.70
N GLU A 326 17.76 52.39 1.98
CA GLU A 326 17.61 53.85 1.80
C GLU A 326 16.25 54.13 1.15
#